data_AF-A0A0M2UU93-F1
#
_entry.id   AF-A0A0M2UU93-F1
#
_cell.length_a   1.000
_cell.length_b   1.000
_cell.length_c   1.000
_cell.angle_alpha   90.00
_cell.angle_beta   90.00
_cell.angle_gamma   90.00
#
_symmetry.space_group_name_H-M   'P 1'
#
loop_
_entity.id
_entity.type
_entity.pdbx_description
1 polymer ?
#
loop_
_entity_poly.entity_id
_entity_poly.type
_entity_poly.pdbx_seq_one_letter_code
_entity_poly.pdbx_strand_id
1 'polypeptide(L)' 'MCQASVYLNDEKIMEDVIWVKPVAGGIQIRTFFEEPVVVKGAISGVDLLKHRILLVSAEENQLCARQEGNRP' A
#
# COMPACT_ATOMS: atom_id res chain seq x y z
N MET A 1 6.79 -18.66 -6.71
CA MET A 1 7.25 -17.59 -5.80
C MET A 1 6.52 -16.34 -6.26
N CYS A 2 5.69 -15.71 -5.42
CA CYS A 2 4.88 -14.54 -5.80
C CYS A 2 5.49 -13.30 -5.16
N GLN A 3 5.84 -12.31 -5.99
CA GLN A 3 6.34 -11.00 -5.59
C GLN A 3 5.41 -9.95 -6.21
N ALA A 4 5.31 -8.80 -5.55
CA ALA A 4 4.46 -7.70 -6.00
C ALA A 4 5.24 -6.38 -6.08
N SER A 5 4.71 -5.44 -6.85
CA SER A 5 5.15 -4.04 -6.84
C SER A 5 4.20 -3.21 -5.98
N VAL A 6 4.76 -2.28 -5.20
CA VAL A 6 3.97 -1.38 -4.36
C VAL A 6 3.89 0.00 -5.02
N TYR A 7 2.68 0.53 -5.06
CA TYR A 7 2.37 1.87 -5.57
C TYR A 7 1.80 2.72 -4.44
N LEU A 8 2.23 3.97 -4.32
CA LEU A 8 1.67 4.98 -3.41
C LEU A 8 1.07 6.09 -4.26
N ASN A 9 -0.24 6.33 -4.15
CA ASN A 9 -0.96 7.31 -4.97
C ASN A 9 -0.66 7.13 -6.47
N ASP A 10 -0.74 5.89 -6.96
CA ASP A 10 -0.41 5.45 -8.32
C ASP A 10 1.07 5.60 -8.77
N GLU A 11 1.95 6.09 -7.91
CA GLU A 11 3.39 6.12 -8.16
C GLU A 11 4.08 4.86 -7.63
N LYS A 12 4.87 4.18 -8.47
CA LYS A 12 5.60 2.97 -8.07
C LYS A 12 6.75 3.34 -7.14
N ILE A 13 6.71 2.87 -5.91
CA ILE A 13 7.70 3.18 -4.88
C ILE A 13 8.64 2.02 -4.55
N MET A 14 8.25 0.78 -4.86
CA MET A 14 9.05 -0.41 -4.56
C MET A 14 8.69 -1.60 -5.46
N GLU A 15 9.66 -2.45 -5.75
CA GLU A 15 9.52 -3.71 -6.50
C GLU A 15 9.99 -4.90 -5.66
N ASP A 16 9.77 -6.11 -6.17
CA ASP A 16 10.20 -7.36 -5.53
C ASP A 16 9.74 -7.53 -4.07
N VAL A 17 8.57 -6.98 -3.76
CA VAL A 17 8.00 -6.99 -2.41
C VAL A 17 7.46 -8.38 -2.09
N ILE A 18 7.88 -8.91 -0.95
CA ILE A 18 7.52 -10.23 -0.45
C ILE A 18 6.57 -10.18 0.74
N TRP A 19 6.50 -9.03 1.42
CA TRP A 19 5.70 -8.89 2.62
C TRP A 19 5.21 -7.46 2.78
N VAL A 20 3.92 -7.31 3.04
CA VAL A 20 3.29 -6.03 3.38
C VAL A 20 2.40 -6.24 4.60
N LYS A 21 2.53 -5.36 5.60
CA LYS A 21 1.75 -5.44 6.83
C LYS A 21 1.42 -4.05 7.38
N PRO A 22 0.16 -3.78 7.77
CA PRO A 22 -0.19 -2.59 8.53
C PRO A 22 0.49 -2.55 9.90
N VAL A 23 1.01 -1.38 10.27
CA VAL A 23 1.65 -1.09 11.57
C VAL A 23 1.14 0.26 12.09
N ALA A 24 1.33 0.56 13.38
CA ALA A 24 0.80 1.78 14.00
C ALA A 24 1.23 3.10 13.31
N GLY A 25 2.35 3.09 12.57
CA GLY A 25 2.88 4.25 11.84
C GLY A 25 2.61 4.25 10.32
N GLY A 26 1.86 3.28 9.79
CA GLY A 26 1.59 3.14 8.35
C GLY A 26 1.65 1.70 7.86
N ILE A 27 2.32 1.47 6.73
CA ILE A 27 2.47 0.16 6.12
C ILE A 27 3.95 -0.22 6.09
N GLN A 28 4.30 -1.35 6.71
CA GLN A 28 5.62 -1.93 6.59
C GLN A 28 5.71 -2.77 5.32
N ILE A 29 6.75 -2.53 4.51
CA ILE A 29 7.04 -3.22 3.25
C ILE A 29 8.41 -3.90 3.39
N ARG A 30 8.54 -5.14 2.91
CA ARG A 30 9.82 -5.88 2.90
C ARG A 30 10.10 -6.49 1.53
N THR A 31 11.36 -6.47 1.14
CA THR A 31 11.92 -7.26 0.02
C THR A 31 12.83 -8.36 0.59
N PHE A 32 13.48 -9.14 -0.27
CA PHE A 32 14.42 -10.18 0.18
C PHE A 32 15.76 -9.65 0.70
N PHE A 33 16.24 -8.53 0.14
CA PHE A 33 17.62 -8.09 0.32
C PHE A 33 17.75 -6.69 0.96
N GLU A 34 16.68 -5.90 0.96
CA GLU A 34 16.69 -4.55 1.51
C GLU A 34 16.05 -4.51 2.91
N GLU A 35 16.42 -3.50 3.68
CA GLU A 35 15.83 -3.26 4.99
C GLU A 35 14.34 -2.93 4.88
N PRO A 36 13.50 -3.43 5.81
CA PRO A 36 12.08 -3.08 5.85
C PRO A 36 11.86 -1.57 5.95
N VAL A 37 11.00 -1.03 5.08
CA VAL A 37 10.60 0.37 5.11
C VAL A 37 9.19 0.53 5.65
N VAL A 38 8.92 1.63 6.35
CA VAL A 38 7.57 2.01 6.79
C VAL A 38 7.12 3.23 6.01
N VAL A 39 6.03 3.08 5.25
CA VAL A 39 5.41 4.14 4.45
C VAL A 39 4.15 4.62 5.16
N LYS A 40 3.99 5.93 5.34
CA LYS A 40 2.79 6.52 5.94
C LYS A 40 1.63 6.40 4.96
N GLY A 41 0.58 5.66 5.33
CA GLY A 41 -0.58 5.46 4.49
C GLY A 41 -1.38 4.24 4.89
N ALA A 42 -2.31 3.84 4.02
CA ALA A 42 -3.12 2.65 4.16
C ALA A 42 -3.13 1.85 2.85
N ILE A 43 -3.41 0.55 2.94
CA ILE A 43 -3.65 -0.28 1.74
C ILE A 43 -5.04 0.09 1.22
N SER A 44 -5.09 0.59 -0.02
CA SER A 44 -6.35 0.87 -0.74
C SER A 44 -6.86 -0.36 -1.49
N GLY A 45 -5.94 -1.18 -2.02
CA GLY A 45 -6.32 -2.40 -2.72
C GLY A 45 -5.13 -3.27 -3.10
N VAL A 46 -5.45 -4.47 -3.59
CA VAL A 46 -4.47 -5.43 -4.10
C VAL A 46 -4.97 -5.95 -5.44
N ASP A 47 -4.20 -5.67 -6.50
CA ASP A 47 -4.42 -6.24 -7.84
C ASP A 47 -3.61 -7.53 -7.95
N LEU A 48 -4.28 -8.67 -7.71
CA LEU A 48 -3.66 -9.99 -7.78
C LEU A 48 -3.32 -10.43 -9.20
N LEU A 49 -3.92 -9.84 -10.24
CA LEU A 49 -3.64 -10.20 -11.63
C LEU A 49 -2.37 -9.52 -12.12
N LYS A 50 -2.16 -8.26 -11.75
CA LYS A 50 -0.97 -7.47 -12.10
C LYS A 50 0.13 -7.52 -11.04
N HIS A 51 -0.10 -8.26 -9.96
CA HIS A 51 0.79 -8.37 -8.80
C HIS A 51 1.12 -6.98 -8.21
N ARG A 52 0.10 -6.17 -7.94
CA ARG A 52 0.28 -4.81 -7.40
C ARG A 52 -0.40 -4.64 -6.07
N ILE A 53 0.26 -3.92 -5.17
CA ILE A 53 -0.31 -3.46 -3.92
C ILE A 53 -0.43 -1.95 -4.03
N LEU A 54 -1.65 -1.45 -3.86
CA LEU A 54 -2.00 -0.04 -4.00
C LEU A 54 -2.13 0.57 -2.61
N LEU A 55 -1.31 1.57 -2.33
CA LEU A 55 -1.33 2.35 -1.11
C LEU A 55 -1.86 3.75 -1.40
N VAL A 56 -2.57 4.29 -0.42
CA VAL A 56 -2.95 5.70 -0.39
C VAL A 56 -2.28 6.38 0.78
N SER A 57 -1.83 7.61 0.56
CA SER A 57 -1.25 8.45 1.60
C SER A 57 -2.25 8.70 2.73
N ALA A 58 -1.76 9.02 3.94
CA ALA A 58 -2.62 9.30 5.08
C ALA A 58 -3.54 10.53 4.88
N GLU A 59 -3.15 11.45 4.00
CA GLU A 59 -3.92 12.64 3.62
C GLU A 59 -5.10 12.24 2.71
N GLU A 60 -4.85 11.40 1.72
CA GLU A 60 -5.84 10.93 0.76
C GLU A 60 -6.77 9.86 1.33
N ASN A 61 -6.29 9.05 2.27
CA ASN A 61 -7.10 8.10 3.03
C ASN A 61 -8.22 8.81 3.82
N GLN A 62 -7.96 10.01 4.36
CA GLN A 62 -8.97 10.80 5.05
C GLN A 62 -10.04 11.36 4.11
N LEU A 63 -9.69 11.59 2.85
CA LEU A 63 -10.63 12.01 1.80
C LEU A 63 -11.51 10.84 1.35
N CYS A 64 -10.95 9.63 1.20
CA CYS A 64 -11.73 8.42 0.88
C CYS A 64 -12.68 8.01 2.00
N ALA A 65 -12.24 8.05 3.28
CA ALA A 65 -13.09 7.73 4.43
C ALA A 65 -14.30 8.67 4.57
N ARG A 66 -14.21 9.90 4.05
CA ARG A 66 -15.35 10.84 3.99
C ARG A 66 -16.35 10.52 2.89
N GLN A 67 -15.94 9.81 1.83
CA GLN A 67 -16.80 9.48 0.70
C GLN A 67 -17.63 8.20 0.90
N GLU A 68 -17.17 7.26 1.72
CA GLU A 68 -17.93 6.03 2.03
C GLU A 68 -19.16 6.26 2.92
N GLY A 69 -19.26 7.41 3.59
CA GLY A 69 -20.42 7.79 4.41
C GLY A 69 -21.60 8.39 3.63
N ASN A 70 -21.51 8.50 2.31
CA ASN A 70 -22.55 9.07 1.44
C ASN A 70 -22.95 8.06 0.36
N ARG A 71 -23.49 6.91 0.77
CA ARG A 71 -24.15 5.97 -0.14
C ARG A 71 -25.65 5.94 0.22
N PRO A 72 -26.56 6.35 -0.68
CA PRO A 72 -28.01 6.29 -0.45
C PRO A 72 -28.52 4.85 -0.33
#